data_AF-A0A835GW14-F1
#
_entry.id   AF-A0A835GW14-F1
#
_cell.length_a   1.000
_cell.length_b   1.000
_cell.length_c   1.000
_cell.angle_alpha   90.00
_cell.angle_beta   90.00
_cell.angle_gamma   90.00
#
_symmetry.space_group_name_H-M   'P 1'
#
loop_
_entity.id
_entity.type
_entity.pdbx_description
1 polymer ?
#
loop_
_entity_poly.entity_id
_entity_poly.type
_entity_poly.pdbx_seq_one_letter_code
_entity_poly.pdbx_strand_id
1 'polypeptide(L)'
;MQSQKIDMEGPFRLLYFSSNGDMDGVMQEIEKGVSPNLADNDKRTALHLASCEGYTEVVNVLLEKGADVNSIDCWGHTISSYGRATY
;
A
#
# COMPACT_ATOMS: atom_id res chain seq x y z
N MET A 1 18.28 -4.55 21.41
CA MET A 1 16.82 -4.45 21.60
C MET A 1 16.22 -4.53 20.21
N GLN A 2 15.82 -5.73 19.81
CA GLN A 2 15.28 -6.00 18.49
C GLN A 2 13.99 -5.20 18.32
N SER A 3 13.97 -4.38 17.25
CA SER A 3 12.89 -3.49 16.89
C SER A 3 11.54 -4.19 16.96
N GLN A 4 10.65 -3.58 17.74
CA GLN A 4 9.20 -3.79 17.84
C GLN A 4 8.65 -4.71 16.76
N LYS A 5 8.66 -6.02 17.05
CA LYS A 5 7.97 -7.02 16.25
C LYS A 5 6.51 -6.97 16.69
N ILE A 6 5.82 -5.91 16.28
CA ILE A 6 4.36 -5.84 16.36
C ILE A 6 3.82 -7.05 15.60
N ASP A 7 2.99 -7.86 16.28
CA ASP A 7 2.33 -9.04 15.73
C ASP A 7 1.30 -8.65 14.66
N MET A 8 1.79 -8.10 13.56
CA MET A 8 1.07 -7.87 12.33
C MET A 8 1.11 -9.17 11.52
N GLU A 9 0.15 -10.04 11.82
CA GLU A 9 -0.22 -11.18 10.99
C GLU A 9 -0.59 -10.65 9.59
N GLY A 10 0.08 -11.17 8.55
CA GLY A 10 -0.21 -10.98 7.12
C GLY A 10 -0.35 -9.52 6.60
N PRO A 11 -1.57 -8.96 6.49
CA PRO A 11 -1.86 -7.78 5.65
C PRO A 11 -1.20 -6.47 6.07
N PHE A 12 -1.15 -6.22 7.37
CA PHE A 12 -0.75 -4.93 7.92
C PHE A 12 0.74 -4.62 7.64
N ARG A 13 1.52 -5.66 7.39
CA ARG A 13 2.96 -5.57 7.12
C ARG A 13 3.24 -4.95 5.75
N LEU A 14 2.47 -5.30 4.73
CA LEU A 14 2.56 -4.72 3.38
C LEU A 14 2.21 -3.22 3.41
N LEU A 15 1.15 -2.85 4.16
CA LEU A 15 0.75 -1.46 4.37
C LEU A 15 1.86 -0.65 5.04
N TYR A 16 2.47 -1.20 6.09
CA TYR A 16 3.59 -0.57 6.82
C TYR A 16 4.80 -0.31 5.92
N PHE A 17 5.23 -1.31 5.14
CA PHE A 17 6.34 -1.13 4.21
C PHE A 17 6.01 -0.10 3.13
N SER A 18 4.77 -0.09 2.64
CA SER A 18 4.32 0.88 1.64
C SER A 18 4.27 2.31 2.19
N SER A 19 3.89 2.51 3.46
CA SER A 19 3.94 3.83 4.12
C SER A 19 5.36 4.30 4.43
N ASN A 20 6.31 3.38 4.61
CA ASN A 20 7.72 3.73 4.84
C ASN A 20 8.52 3.86 3.53
N GLY A 21 7.96 3.47 2.38
CA GLY A 21 8.69 3.38 1.11
C GLY A 21 9.71 2.24 1.07
N ASP A 22 9.55 1.24 1.94
CA ASP A 22 10.48 0.12 2.08
C ASP A 22 10.21 -0.94 1.00
N MET A 23 10.88 -0.78 -0.14
CA MET A 23 10.71 -1.67 -1.29
C MET A 23 11.12 -3.11 -1.01
N ASP A 24 12.16 -3.33 -0.21
CA ASP A 24 12.63 -4.67 0.17
C ASP A 24 11.55 -5.41 0.96
N GLY A 25 10.91 -4.72 1.91
CA GLY A 25 9.78 -5.27 2.66
C GLY A 25 8.57 -5.57 1.77
N VAL A 26 8.25 -4.69 0.82
CA VAL A 26 7.16 -4.90 -0.15
C VAL A 26 7.43 -6.11 -1.04
N MET A 27 8.64 -6.26 -1.59
CA MET A 27 9.06 -7.41 -2.38
C MET A 27 8.90 -8.72 -1.59
N GLN A 28 9.31 -8.73 -0.32
CA GLN A 28 9.22 -9.92 0.53
C GLN A 28 7.78 -10.37 0.78
N GLU A 29 6.84 -9.44 0.99
CA GLU A 29 5.43 -9.81 1.16
C GLU A 29 4.79 -10.27 -0.15
N ILE A 30 5.20 -9.67 -1.27
CA ILE A 30 4.80 -10.15 -2.60
C ILE A 30 5.30 -11.59 -2.83
N GLU A 31 6.54 -11.91 -2.47
CA GLU A 31 7.08 -13.28 -2.56
C GLU A 31 6.34 -14.26 -1.65
N LYS A 32 5.83 -13.79 -0.50
CA LYS A 32 4.97 -14.60 0.39
C LYS A 32 3.56 -14.81 -0.17
N GLY A 33 3.20 -14.17 -1.28
CA GLY A 33 1.86 -14.28 -1.88
C GLY A 33 0.80 -13.45 -1.16
N VAL A 34 1.20 -12.36 -0.49
CA VAL A 34 0.27 -11.42 0.14
C VAL A 34 -0.52 -10.69 -0.94
N SER A 35 -1.85 -10.65 -0.79
CA SER A 35 -2.73 -9.96 -1.73
C SER A 35 -2.51 -8.43 -1.68
N PRO A 36 -2.23 -7.76 -2.81
CA PRO A 36 -1.99 -6.31 -2.82
C PRO A 36 -3.28 -5.48 -2.59
N ASN A 37 -4.45 -6.12 -2.68
CA ASN A 37 -5.78 -5.54 -2.45
C ASN A 37 -6.17 -5.47 -0.97
N LEU A 38 -5.24 -5.75 -0.06
CA LEU A 38 -5.52 -5.69 1.35
C LEU A 38 -5.70 -4.23 1.78
N ALA A 39 -6.82 -4.00 2.45
CA ALA A 39 -7.19 -2.70 2.96
C ALA A 39 -7.15 -2.69 4.49
N ASP A 40 -6.69 -1.59 5.07
CA ASP A 40 -6.78 -1.35 6.51
C ASP A 40 -8.23 -1.01 6.93
N ASN A 41 -8.46 -0.76 8.21
CA ASN A 41 -9.75 -0.35 8.79
C ASN A 41 -10.35 0.87 8.11
N ASP A 42 -9.51 1.76 7.56
CA ASP A 42 -9.91 2.93 6.78
C ASP A 42 -10.22 2.63 5.30
N LYS A 43 -10.20 1.36 4.86
CA LYS A 43 -10.25 0.95 3.45
C LYS A 43 -9.07 1.44 2.60
N ARG A 44 -8.01 1.93 3.23
CA ARG A 44 -6.74 2.26 2.59
C ARG A 44 -6.00 1.00 2.20
N THR A 45 -5.68 0.87 0.92
CA THR A 45 -4.80 -0.20 0.41
C THR A 45 -3.34 0.22 0.49
N ALA A 46 -2.42 -0.74 0.37
CA ALA A 46 -0.98 -0.46 0.24
C ALA A 46 -0.69 0.57 -0.88
N LEU A 47 -1.46 0.51 -1.97
CA LEU A 47 -1.38 1.45 -3.08
C LEU A 47 -1.75 2.89 -2.69
N HIS A 48 -2.75 3.07 -1.81
CA HIS A 48 -3.14 4.40 -1.31
C HIS A 48 -2.01 5.03 -0.49
N LEU A 49 -1.41 4.26 0.42
CA LEU A 49 -0.32 4.75 1.27
C LEU A 49 0.90 5.12 0.42
N ALA A 50 1.31 4.23 -0.48
CA ALA A 50 2.43 4.48 -1.39
C ALA A 50 2.17 5.70 -2.30
N SER A 51 0.94 5.89 -2.78
CA SER A 51 0.58 7.05 -3.62
C SER A 51 0.52 8.35 -2.82
N CYS A 52 0.02 8.31 -1.58
CA CYS A 52 -0.06 9.48 -0.70
C CYS A 52 1.33 10.00 -0.33
N GLU A 53 2.28 9.10 -0.09
CA GLU A 53 3.68 9.44 0.20
C GLU A 53 4.50 9.76 -1.06
N GLY A 54 3.97 9.44 -2.26
CA GLY A 54 4.65 9.69 -3.54
C GLY A 54 5.66 8.61 -3.95
N TYR A 55 5.59 7.41 -3.37
CA TYR A 55 6.41 6.25 -3.71
C TYR A 55 5.91 5.56 -4.99
N THR A 56 6.10 6.22 -6.13
CA THR A 56 5.71 5.72 -7.45
C THR A 56 6.28 4.35 -7.80
N GLU A 57 7.48 4.03 -7.32
CA GLU A 57 8.14 2.73 -7.56
C GLU A 57 7.40 1.59 -6.85
N VAL A 58 7.00 1.80 -5.59
CA VAL A 58 6.16 0.86 -4.81
C VAL A 58 4.78 0.71 -5.46
N VAL A 59 4.20 1.82 -5.92
CA VAL A 59 2.92 1.81 -6.65
C VAL A 59 3.02 0.94 -7.92
N ASN A 60 4.06 1.12 -8.74
CA ASN A 60 4.24 0.33 -9.95
C ASN A 60 4.34 -1.17 -9.67
N VAL A 61 5.12 -1.57 -8.66
CA VAL A 61 5.26 -2.98 -8.29
C VAL A 61 3.92 -3.57 -7.82
N LEU A 62 3.16 -2.84 -7.01
CA LEU A 62 1.83 -3.27 -6.55
C LEU A 62 0.84 -3.38 -7.73
N LEU A 63 0.89 -2.46 -8.69
CA LEU A 63 0.09 -2.52 -9.93
C LEU A 63 0.42 -3.74 -10.78
N GLU A 64 1.71 -4.05 -10.95
CA GLU A 64 2.15 -5.26 -11.67
C GLU A 64 1.64 -6.54 -11.01
N LYS A 65 1.39 -6.50 -9.69
CA LYS A 65 0.79 -7.62 -8.94
C LYS A 65 -0.73 -7.64 -8.96
N GLY A 66 -1.38 -6.73 -9.69
CA GLY A 66 -2.82 -6.68 -9.84
C GLY A 66 -3.52 -5.95 -8.70
N ALA A 67 -2.86 -4.96 -8.08
CA ALA A 67 -3.52 -4.07 -7.12
C ALA A 67 -4.69 -3.30 -7.76
N ASP A 68 -5.82 -3.25 -7.06
CA ASP A 68 -7.02 -2.53 -7.46
C ASP A 68 -6.84 -1.02 -7.26
N VAL A 69 -6.56 -0.35 -8.38
CA VAL A 69 -6.52 1.13 -8.49
C VAL A 69 -7.84 1.82 -8.22
N ASN A 70 -8.94 1.07 -8.37
CA ASN A 70 -10.30 1.57 -8.18
C ASN A 70 -10.77 1.44 -6.72
N SER A 71 -9.91 0.95 -5.82
CA SER A 71 -10.23 0.94 -4.40
C SER A 71 -10.51 2.37 -3.95
N ILE A 72 -11.59 2.55 -3.19
CA ILE A 72 -11.98 3.83 -2.61
C ILE A 72 -11.59 3.84 -1.12
N ASP A 73 -10.88 4.87 -0.71
CA ASP A 73 -10.61 5.14 0.70
C ASP A 73 -11.91 5.51 1.45
N CYS A 74 -11.93 5.57 2.78
CA CYS A 74 -13.11 5.98 3.56
C CYS A 74 -13.57 7.42 3.27
N TRP A 75 -12.73 8.24 2.63
CA TRP A 75 -13.08 9.56 2.09
C TRP A 75 -13.67 9.54 0.67
N GLY A 76 -13.82 8.37 0.05
CA GLY A 76 -14.36 8.23 -1.31
C GLY A 76 -13.39 8.62 -2.42
N HIS A 77 -12.11 8.83 -2.09
CA HIS A 77 -11.07 9.11 -3.06
C HIS A 77 -10.54 7.81 -3.67
N THR A 78 -10.35 7.81 -4.98
CA THR A 78 -9.61 6.78 -5.71
C THR A 78 -8.15 7.19 -5.83
N ILE A 79 -7.21 6.25 -5.96
CA ILE A 79 -5.78 6.55 -6.18
C ILE A 79 -5.58 7.57 -7.33
N SER A 80 -6.37 7.46 -8.40
CA SER A 80 -6.27 8.38 -9.55
C SER A 80 -6.67 9.83 -9.22
N SER A 81 -7.52 10.05 -8.21
CA SER A 81 -8.02 11.38 -7.85
C SER A 81 -6.99 12.27 -7.16
N TYR A 82 -6.00 11.69 -6.46
CA TYR A 82 -4.91 12.44 -5.83
C TYR A 82 -3.95 13.10 -6.84
N GLY A 83 -4.01 12.70 -8.12
CA GLY A 83 -3.21 13.30 -9.20
C GLY A 83 -3.89 14.45 -9.96
N ARG A 84 -5.13 14.84 -9.63
CA ARG A 84 -5.91 15.82 -10.42
C ARG A 84 -6.56 16.96 -9.62
N ALA A 85 -5.92 17.39 -8.53
CA ALA A 85 -6.28 18.64 -7.87
C ALA A 85 -5.53 19.83 -8.52
N THR A 86 -5.92 20.20 -9.74
CA THR A 86 -5.64 21.53 -10.30
C THR A 86 -6.93 22.12 -10.86
N TYR A 87 -7.69 22.80 -10.00
CA TYR A 87 -8.65 23.84 -10.38
C TYR A 87 -8.51 25.01 -9.41
#